data_AF-A0A4P1RZU3-F1
#
_entry.id   AF-A0A4P1RZU3-F1
#
_cell.length_a   1.000
_cell.length_b   1.000
_cell.length_c   1.000
_cell.angle_alpha   90.00
_cell.angle_beta   90.00
_cell.angle_gamma   90.00
#
_symmetry.space_group_name_H-M   'P 1'
#
loop_
_entity.id
_entity.type
_entity.pdbx_description
1 polymer ?
#
loop_
_entity_poly.entity_id
_entity_poly.type
_entity_poly.pdbx_seq_one_letter_code
_entity_poly.pdbx_strand_id
1 'polypeptide(L)' 'MPKIGVLLSGCGVYDGSEIHEAVLTLLELDKRNCEIVMVAPDKTQMHVVNHLTGEVMPGEERNV' A
#
# COMPACT_ATOMS: atom_id res chain seq x y z
N MET A 1 -17.25 -9.26 -15.77
CA MET A 1 -16.89 -8.60 -14.49
C MET A 1 -15.87 -7.51 -14.81
N PRO A 2 -15.97 -6.30 -14.24
CA PRO A 2 -14.96 -5.27 -14.46
C PRO A 2 -13.62 -5.72 -13.83
N LYS A 3 -12.53 -5.36 -14.50
CA LYS A 3 -11.16 -5.62 -14.04
C LYS A 3 -10.53 -4.31 -13.60
N ILE A 4 -10.11 -4.24 -12.34
CA ILE A 4 -9.69 -2.99 -11.68
C ILE A 4 -8.24 -3.13 -11.20
N GLY A 5 -7.38 -2.23 -11.69
CA GLY A 5 -6.03 -2.08 -11.18
C GLY A 5 -6.03 -1.24 -9.90
N VAL A 6 -5.40 -1.75 -8.84
CA VAL A 6 -5.19 -1.04 -7.57
C VAL A 6 -3.70 -0.79 -7.40
N LEU A 7 -3.30 0.47 -7.54
CA LEU A 7 -1.91 0.90 -7.38
C LEU A 7 -1.60 1.15 -5.90
N LEU A 8 -0.63 0.42 -5.37
CA LEU A 8 -0.13 0.54 -4.01
C LEU A 8 1.24 1.22 -3.99
N SER A 9 1.58 1.77 -2.83
CA SER A 9 2.80 2.57 -2.59
C SER A 9 3.62 2.07 -1.40
N GLY A 10 3.27 0.93 -0.81
CA GLY A 10 3.92 0.33 0.36
C GLY A 10 2.86 -0.15 1.37
N CYS A 11 3.23 -0.35 2.64
CA CYS A 11 2.33 -0.89 3.66
C CYS A 11 2.44 -0.12 4.99
N GLY A 12 1.78 1.04 5.05
CA GLY A 12 1.83 1.94 6.21
C GLY A 12 1.51 3.38 5.82
N VAL A 13 0.75 4.10 6.65
CA VAL A 13 0.30 5.47 6.33
C VAL A 13 1.45 6.48 6.18
N TYR A 14 2.58 6.25 6.87
CA TYR A 14 3.69 7.19 6.88
C TYR A 14 4.73 6.93 5.79
N ASP A 15 4.85 5.71 5.28
CA ASP A 15 5.86 5.34 4.30
C ASP A 15 5.31 4.62 3.05
N GLY A 16 4.03 4.27 3.02
CA GLY A 16 3.40 3.55 1.91
C GLY A 16 1.90 3.87 1.75
N SER A 17 1.09 2.85 1.45
CA SER A 17 -0.37 3.01 1.37
C SER A 17 -1.00 2.92 2.76
N GLU A 18 -2.01 3.74 3.02
CA GLU A 18 -2.82 3.64 4.23
C GLU A 18 -3.57 2.29 4.22
N ILE A 19 -3.39 1.51 5.27
CA ILE A 19 -3.76 0.09 5.28
C ILE A 19 -5.29 -0.06 5.35
N HIS A 20 -5.99 0.79 6.10
CA HIS A 20 -7.45 0.71 6.20
C HIS A 20 -8.13 1.09 4.88
N GLU A 21 -7.68 2.14 4.20
CA GLU A 21 -8.17 2.59 2.89
C GLU A 21 -7.92 1.53 1.84
N ALA A 22 -6.73 0.92 1.81
CA ALA A 22 -6.41 -0.18 0.91
C ALA A 22 -7.35 -1.37 1.16
N VAL A 23 -7.51 -1.80 2.41
CA VAL A 23 -8.39 -2.93 2.77
C VAL A 23 -9.85 -2.63 2.42
N LEU A 24 -10.37 -1.45 2.75
CA LEU A 24 -11.76 -1.06 2.45
C LEU A 24 -12.00 -0.96 0.94
N THR A 25 -11.02 -0.46 0.19
CA THR A 25 -11.09 -0.43 -1.28
C THR A 25 -11.19 -1.85 -1.85
N LEU A 26 -10.30 -2.75 -1.43
CA LEU A 26 -10.31 -4.14 -1.88
C LEU A 26 -11.62 -4.85 -1.48
N LEU A 27 -12.10 -4.63 -0.25
CA LEU A 27 -13.36 -5.17 0.26
C LEU A 27 -14.57 -4.73 -0.56
N GLU A 28 -14.67 -3.45 -0.90
CA GLU A 28 -15.81 -2.93 -1.67
C GLU A 28 -15.77 -3.37 -3.14
N LEU A 29 -14.59 -3.59 -3.71
CA LEU A 29 -14.42 -4.20 -5.02
C LEU A 29 -14.81 -5.68 -5.01
N ASP A 30 -14.39 -6.43 -3.99
CA ASP A 30 -14.70 -7.84 -3.81
C ASP A 30 -16.21 -8.07 -3.65
N LYS A 31 -16.90 -7.27 -2.82
CA LYS A 31 -18.37 -7.28 -2.67
C LYS A 31 -19.13 -7.09 -3.99
N ARG A 32 -18.50 -6.47 -5.00
CA ARG A 32 -19.07 -6.22 -6.33
C ARG A 32 -18.64 -7.25 -7.37
N ASN A 33 -17.93 -8.31 -6.97
CA ASN A 33 -17.36 -9.33 -7.84
C ASN A 33 -16.45 -8.74 -8.93
N CYS A 34 -15.65 -7.73 -8.59
CA CYS A 34 -14.63 -7.20 -9.49
C CYS A 34 -13.43 -8.15 -9.56
N GLU A 35 -12.78 -8.25 -10.72
CA GLU A 35 -11.44 -8.83 -10.80
C GLU A 35 -10.42 -7.77 -10.37
N ILE A 36 -9.71 -8.00 -9.27
CA ILE A 36 -8.77 -7.03 -8.71
C ILE A 36 -7.34 -7.41 -9.14
N VAL A 37 -6.59 -6.43 -9.65
CA VAL A 37 -5.16 -6.57 -9.95
C VAL A 37 -4.38 -5.56 -9.12
N MET A 38 -3.69 -6.02 -8.10
CA MET A 38 -2.80 -5.18 -7.31
C MET A 38 -1.48 -4.96 -8.06
N VAL A 39 -1.03 -3.72 -8.12
CA VAL A 39 0.23 -3.32 -8.74
C VAL A 39 0.96 -2.34 -7.82
N ALA A 40 2.29 -2.33 -7.88
CA ALA A 40 3.13 -1.39 -7.16
C ALA A 40 4.42 -1.16 -7.97
N PRO A 41 5.09 -0.01 -7.83
CA PRO A 41 6.32 0.27 -8.55
C PRO A 41 7.51 -0.41 -7.88
N ASP A 42 8.21 -1.33 -8.54
CA ASP A 42 9.42 -2.01 -8.02
C ASP A 42 10.58 -1.03 -7.80
N LYS A 43 10.67 -0.47 -6.59
CA LYS A 43 11.73 0.47 -6.19
C LYS A 43 11.83 0.60 -4.66
N THR A 44 12.96 1.13 -4.20
CA THR A 44 13.12 1.52 -2.79
C THR A 44 12.16 2.68 -2.44
N GLN A 45 11.50 2.58 -1.28
CA GLN A 45 10.69 3.66 -0.71
C GLN A 45 11.56 4.87 -0.35
N MET A 46 10.96 6.07 -0.30
CA MET A 46 11.71 7.30 0.02
C MET A 46 12.29 7.26 1.44
N HIS A 47 11.50 6.80 2.41
CA HIS A 47 11.89 6.62 3.81
C HIS A 47 11.20 5.38 4.36
N VAL A 48 11.75 4.79 5.42
CA VAL A 48 11.08 3.79 6.26
C VAL A 48 10.74 4.44 7.59
N VAL A 49 9.49 4.34 8.05
CA VAL A 49 9.02 5.03 9.25
C VAL A 49 8.60 4.02 10.31
N ASN A 50 9.11 4.22 11.53
CA ASN A 50 8.60 3.51 12.68
C ASN A 50 7.21 4.06 13.05
N HIS A 51 6.17 3.27 12.82
CA HIS A 51 4.79 3.71 13.04
C HIS A 51 4.40 3.87 14.52
N LEU A 52 5.21 3.36 15.46
CA LEU A 52 5.00 3.60 16.89
C LEU A 52 5.51 4.98 17.32
N THR A 53 6.66 5.42 16.79
CA THR A 53 7.30 6.68 17.18
C THR A 53 7.02 7.83 16.21
N GLY A 54 6.65 7.52 14.96
CA GLY A 54 6.51 8.48 13.86
C GLY A 54 7.85 8.94 13.27
N GLU A 55 8.97 8.35 13.70
CA GLU A 55 10.30 8.75 13.26
C GLU A 55 10.79 7.92 12.08
N VAL A 56 11.53 8.56 11.18
CA VAL A 56 12.26 7.87 10.10
C VAL A 56 13.33 6.98 10.71
N MET A 57 13.47 5.77 10.20
CA MET A 57 14.53 4.82 10.56
C MET A 57 15.71 5.01 9.59
N PRO A 58 16.80 5.72 9.98
CA PRO A 58 17.88 6.04 9.04
C PRO A 58 18.67 4.79 8.66
N GLY A 59 18.96 4.63 7.36
CA GLY A 59 19.71 3.49 6.83
C GLY A 59 18.87 2.22 6.62
N GLU A 60 17.60 2.23 7.01
CA GLU A 60 16.66 1.15 6.71
C GLU A 60 16.06 1.34 5.32
N GLU A 61 16.01 0.26 4.55
CA GLU A 61 15.45 0.24 3.20
C GLU A 61 14.37 -0.83 3.07
N ARG A 62 13.30 -0.47 2.35
CA ARG A 62 12.22 -1.39 1.99
C ARG A 62 11.85 -1.16 0.53
N ASN A 63 11.67 -2.24 -0.20
CA ASN A 63 11.11 -2.23 -1.54
C ASN A 63 9.58 -2.14 -1.46
N VAL A 64 9.01 -1.45 -2.45
CA VAL A 64 7.59 -1.50 -2.83
C VAL A 64 7.52 -1.98 -4.27
#